data_AF-A0A2D7JD14-F1
#
_entry.id   AF-A0A2D7JD14-F1
#
_cell.length_a   1.000
_cell.length_b   1.000
_cell.length_c   1.000
_cell.angle_alpha   90.00
_cell.angle_beta   90.00
_cell.angle_gamma   90.00
#
_symmetry.space_group_name_H-M   'P 1'
#
loop_
_entity.id
_entity.type
_entity.pdbx_description
1 polymer ?
#
loop_
_entity_poly.entity_id
_entity_poly.type
_entity_poly.pdbx_seq_one_letter_code
_entity_poly.pdbx_strand_id
1 'polypeptide(L)'
;MKDFNPADLQDVIERCDAAITAAPEQTGFYRDRALVLTLAGDMERACADVTMGLNRLKQADKPVDPMLRHELEVRQETCKQSRTIAGSD
;
A
#
# COMPACT_ATOMS: atom_id res chain seq x y z
N MET A 1 -2.93 22.26 -4.24
CA MET A 1 -3.01 20.79 -4.13
C MET A 1 -3.84 20.34 -5.31
N LYS A 2 -3.35 19.40 -6.16
CA LYS A 2 -4.16 18.93 -7.29
C LYS A 2 -5.21 18.00 -6.72
N ASP A 3 -6.47 18.37 -6.82
CA ASP A 3 -7.57 17.48 -6.46
C ASP A 3 -7.60 16.36 -7.50
N PHE A 4 -7.28 15.13 -7.08
CA PHE A 4 -7.50 13.97 -7.93
C PHE A 4 -8.99 13.71 -7.96
N ASN A 5 -9.57 13.70 -9.17
CA ASN A 5 -10.96 13.29 -9.34
C ASN A 5 -11.10 11.83 -8.88
N PRO A 6 -12.14 11.45 -8.13
CA PRO A 6 -12.40 10.05 -7.77
C PRO A 6 -12.31 9.08 -8.96
N ALA A 7 -12.74 9.48 -10.15
CA ALA A 7 -12.60 8.67 -11.37
C ALA A 7 -11.12 8.42 -11.73
N ASP A 8 -10.27 9.44 -11.64
CA ASP A 8 -8.84 9.31 -11.91
C ASP A 8 -8.16 8.36 -10.91
N LEU A 9 -8.58 8.39 -9.64
CA LEU A 9 -8.05 7.49 -8.63
C LEU A 9 -8.46 6.04 -8.89
N GLN A 10 -9.71 5.81 -9.32
CA GLN A 10 -10.21 4.48 -9.64
C GLN A 10 -9.45 3.86 -10.82
N ASP A 11 -9.23 4.63 -11.90
CA ASP A 11 -8.44 4.17 -13.06
C ASP A 11 -7.01 3.80 -12.66
N VAL A 12 -6.41 4.57 -11.74
CA VAL A 12 -5.06 4.27 -11.22
C VAL A 12 -5.06 3.01 -10.35
N ILE A 13 -6.10 2.79 -9.53
CA ILE A 13 -6.24 1.56 -8.74
C ILE A 13 -6.31 0.34 -9.67
N GLU A 14 -7.10 0.40 -10.74
CA GLU A 14 -7.21 -0.71 -11.71
C GLU A 14 -5.88 -1.02 -12.39
N ARG A 15 -5.09 0.02 -12.72
CA ARG A 15 -3.73 -0.17 -13.25
C ARG A 15 -2.79 -0.80 -12.23
N CYS A 16 -2.90 -0.43 -10.96
CA CYS A 16 -2.16 -1.07 -9.89
C CYS A 16 -2.57 -2.54 -9.72
N ASP A 17 -3.86 -2.86 -9.80
CA ASP A 17 -4.37 -4.23 -9.73
C ASP A 17 -3.79 -5.10 -10.85
N ALA A 18 -3.76 -4.57 -12.08
CA ALA A 18 -3.14 -5.25 -13.21
C ALA A 18 -1.63 -5.47 -13.01
N ALA A 19 -0.91 -4.48 -12.48
CA ALA A 19 0.53 -4.58 -12.21
C ALA A 19 0.84 -5.65 -11.15
N ILE A 20 0.06 -5.68 -10.05
CA ILE A 20 0.18 -6.71 -9.00
C ILE A 20 -0.14 -8.10 -9.56
N THR A 21 -1.14 -8.21 -10.43
CA THR A 21 -1.48 -9.48 -11.08
C THR A 21 -0.35 -9.98 -11.97
N ALA A 22 0.30 -9.08 -12.71
CA ALA A 22 1.38 -9.42 -13.64
C ALA A 22 2.69 -9.80 -12.95
N ALA A 23 3.03 -9.17 -11.82
CA ALA A 23 4.26 -9.43 -11.07
C ALA A 23 4.02 -9.27 -9.55
N PRO A 24 3.39 -10.27 -8.90
CA PRO A 24 2.97 -10.21 -7.51
C PRO A 24 4.13 -10.22 -6.50
N GLU A 25 5.36 -10.52 -6.93
CA GLU A 25 6.58 -10.44 -6.15
C GLU A 25 7.13 -9.01 -6.05
N GLN A 26 6.71 -8.11 -6.94
CA GLN A 26 7.24 -6.75 -6.99
C GLN A 26 6.62 -5.88 -5.89
N THR A 27 7.31 -5.79 -4.75
CA THR A 27 6.86 -5.03 -3.56
C THR A 27 6.41 -3.60 -3.88
N GLY A 28 7.07 -2.93 -4.84
CA GLY A 28 6.75 -1.56 -5.23
C GLY A 28 5.28 -1.39 -5.64
N PHE A 29 4.66 -2.38 -6.29
CA PHE A 29 3.28 -2.27 -6.72
C PHE A 29 2.27 -2.25 -5.58
N TYR A 30 2.53 -2.99 -4.49
CA TYR A 30 1.70 -2.90 -3.28
C TYR A 30 1.88 -1.54 -2.60
N ARG A 31 3.10 -0.99 -2.55
CA ARG A 31 3.34 0.37 -2.02
C ARG A 31 2.56 1.41 -2.82
N ASP A 32 2.64 1.34 -4.15
CA ASP A 32 1.99 2.30 -5.03
C ASP A 32 0.46 2.21 -4.93
N ARG A 33 -0.11 0.99 -4.91
CA ARG A 33 -1.56 0.80 -4.69
C ARG A 33 -2.00 1.30 -3.32
N ALA A 34 -1.23 1.03 -2.25
CA ALA A 34 -1.53 1.53 -0.92
C ALA A 34 -1.61 3.06 -0.87
N LEU A 35 -0.71 3.76 -1.57
CA LEU A 35 -0.74 5.22 -1.67
C LEU A 35 -2.03 5.71 -2.33
N VAL A 36 -2.42 5.11 -3.46
CA VAL A 36 -3.61 5.55 -4.22
C VAL A 36 -4.89 5.24 -3.45
N LEU A 37 -4.96 4.07 -2.79
CA LEU A 37 -6.07 3.70 -1.91
C LEU A 37 -6.19 4.66 -0.71
N THR A 38 -5.06 5.09 -0.13
CA THR A 38 -5.04 6.13 0.92
C THR A 38 -5.66 7.44 0.41
N LEU A 39 -5.30 7.86 -0.81
CA LEU A 39 -5.86 9.07 -1.44
C LEU A 39 -7.36 8.93 -1.75
N ALA A 40 -7.82 7.71 -2.05
CA ALA A 40 -9.22 7.39 -2.27
C ALA A 40 -10.02 7.21 -0.96
N GLY A 41 -9.37 7.28 0.20
CA GLY A 41 -9.99 7.06 1.51
C GLY A 41 -10.20 5.59 1.89
N ASP A 42 -9.74 4.65 1.07
CA ASP A 42 -9.85 3.20 1.29
C ASP A 42 -8.68 2.69 2.16
N MET A 43 -8.68 3.11 3.42
CA MET A 43 -7.60 2.81 4.37
C MET A 43 -7.47 1.31 4.68
N GLU A 44 -8.58 0.56 4.62
CA GLU A 44 -8.55 -0.87 4.88
C GLU A 44 -7.72 -1.60 3.82
N ARG A 45 -8.02 -1.38 2.53
CA ARG A 45 -7.25 -1.99 1.44
C ARG A 45 -5.84 -1.45 1.39
N ALA A 46 -5.62 -0.17 1.68
CA ALA A 46 -4.27 0.39 1.78
C ALA A 46 -3.42 -0.34 2.83
N CYS A 47 -3.97 -0.60 4.02
CA CYS A 47 -3.28 -1.31 5.09
C CYS A 47 -3.05 -2.79 4.77
N ALA A 48 -3.97 -3.43 4.03
CA ALA A 48 -3.75 -4.77 3.51
C ALA A 48 -2.55 -4.82 2.55
N ASP A 49 -2.42 -3.82 1.66
CA ASP A 49 -1.28 -3.71 0.75
C ASP A 49 0.05 -3.44 1.45
N VAL A 50 0.07 -2.59 2.46
CA VAL A 50 1.27 -2.38 3.29
C VAL A 50 1.72 -3.70 3.91
N THR A 51 0.78 -4.49 4.44
CA THR A 51 1.05 -5.81 5.02
C THR A 51 1.59 -6.77 3.97
N MET A 52 0.98 -6.83 2.79
CA MET A 52 1.44 -7.66 1.67
C MET A 52 2.85 -7.26 1.22
N GLY A 53 3.11 -5.97 1.05
CA GLY A 53 4.42 -5.44 0.68
C GLY A 53 5.52 -5.86 1.65
N LEU A 54 5.29 -5.69 2.95
CA LEU A 54 6.24 -6.15 3.99
C LEU A 54 6.45 -7.66 3.97
N ASN A 55 5.42 -8.45 3.71
CA ASN A 55 5.55 -9.90 3.58
C ASN A 55 6.38 -10.30 2.35
N ARG A 56 6.22 -9.60 1.22
CA ARG A 56 7.07 -9.80 0.03
C ARG A 56 8.53 -9.45 0.31
N LEU A 57 8.80 -8.37 1.04
CA LEU A 57 10.18 -8.00 1.43
C LEU A 57 10.89 -9.08 2.25
N LYS A 58 10.16 -9.86 3.05
CA LYS A 58 10.71 -10.96 3.84
C LYS A 58 11.03 -12.19 2.99
N GLN A 59 10.35 -12.33 1.85
CA GLN A 59 10.50 -13.43 0.90
C GLN A 59 11.43 -13.07 -0.27
N ALA A 60 11.93 -11.83 -0.32
CA ALA A 60 12.75 -11.36 -1.43
C ALA A 60 14.17 -11.96 -1.34
N ASP A 61 14.58 -12.67 -2.39
CA ASP A 61 15.94 -13.23 -2.50
C ASP A 61 17.00 -12.18 -2.79
N LYS A 62 16.58 -11.00 -3.28
CA LYS A 62 17.46 -9.90 -3.67
C LYS A 62 17.41 -8.79 -2.62
N PRO A 63 18.53 -8.05 -2.43
CA PRO A 63 18.53 -6.83 -1.64
C PRO A 63 17.44 -5.88 -2.13
N VAL A 64 16.61 -5.41 -1.20
CA VAL A 64 15.54 -4.46 -1.49
C VAL A 64 15.98 -3.07 -1.07
N ASP A 65 15.52 -2.05 -1.80
CA ASP A 65 15.72 -0.65 -1.47
C ASP A 65 15.36 -0.39 0.00
N PRO A 66 16.32 0.06 0.85
CA PRO A 66 16.07 0.39 2.24
C PRO A 66 14.97 1.45 2.43
N MET A 67 14.81 2.37 1.47
CA MET A 67 13.78 3.40 1.53
C MET A 67 12.38 2.80 1.36
N LEU A 68 12.22 1.84 0.45
CA LEU A 68 10.95 1.12 0.26
C LEU A 68 10.56 0.35 1.53
N ARG A 69 11.53 -0.31 2.18
CA ARG A 69 11.30 -0.97 3.46
C ARG A 69 10.85 0.01 4.53
N HIS A 70 11.61 1.10 4.70
CA HIS A 70 11.32 2.11 5.70
C HIS A 70 9.94 2.74 5.52
N GLU A 71 9.56 3.08 4.29
CA GLU A 71 8.23 3.64 4.00
C GLU A 71 7.11 2.68 4.42
N LEU A 72 7.23 1.40 4.06
CA LEU A 72 6.22 0.40 4.40
C LEU A 72 6.14 0.15 5.91
N GLU A 73 7.27 0.19 6.62
CA GLU A 73 7.29 0.10 8.09
C GLU A 73 6.59 1.29 8.75
N VAL A 74 6.85 2.53 8.31
CA VAL A 74 6.17 3.73 8.83
C VAL A 74 4.67 3.64 8.61
N ARG A 75 4.22 3.28 7.39
CA ARG A 75 2.79 3.11 7.07
C ARG A 75 2.16 1.99 7.89
N GLN A 76 2.91 0.92 8.19
CA GLN A 76 2.41 -0.18 9.00
C GLN A 76 2.11 0.25 10.43
N GLU A 77 2.91 1.16 11.00
CA GLU A 77 2.64 1.74 12.31
C GLU A 77 1.39 2.61 12.29
N THR A 78 1.18 3.43 11.26
CA THR A 78 -0.08 4.16 11.07
C THR A 78 -1.28 3.22 11.02
N CYS A 79 -1.19 2.13 10.23
CA CYS A 79 -2.26 1.12 10.14
C CYS A 79 -2.58 0.45 11.47
N LYS A 80 -1.57 0.18 12.31
CA LYS A 80 -1.78 -0.38 13.66
C LYS A 80 -2.47 0.63 14.58
N GLN A 81 -2.04 1.89 14.56
CA GLN A 81 -2.63 2.95 15.38
C GLN A 81 -4.10 3.19 15.04
N SER A 82 -4.45 3.25 13.75
CA SER A 82 -5.85 3.39 13.31
C SER A 82 -6.75 2.26 13.79
N ARG A 83 -6.23 1.01 13.82
CA ARG A 83 -6.97 -0.15 14.36
C ARG A 83 -7.21 -0.04 15.86
N THR A 84 -6.23 0.41 16.62
CA THR A 84 -6.37 0.58 18.07
C THR A 84 -7.43 1.63 18.40
N ILE A 85 -7.47 2.74 17.65
CA ILE A 85 -8.48 3.79 17.83
C ILE A 85 -9.88 3.26 17.50
N ALA A 86 -10.05 2.56 16.37
CA ALA A 86 -11.34 2.00 15.97
C ALA A 86 -11.87 0.87 16.87
N GLY A 87 -11.00 0.20 17.63
CA GLY A 87 -11.37 -0.87 18.57
C GLY A 87 -11.55 -0.42 20.02
N SER A 88 -11.42 0.88 20.31
CA SER A 88 -11.55 1.45 21.66
C SER A 88 -12.93 2.07 21.94
N ASP A 89 -13.93 1.78 21.08
CA ASP A 89 -15.33 2.21 21.22
C ASP A 89 -16.24 1.09 21.74
#